data_AF-A0A0X8XYM1-F1
#
_entry.id   AF-A0A0X8XYM1-F1
#
_cell.length_a   1.000
_cell.length_b   1.000
_cell.length_c   1.000
_cell.angle_alpha   90.00
_cell.angle_beta   90.00
_cell.angle_gamma   90.00
#
_symmetry.space_group_name_H-M   'P 1'
#
loop_
_entity.id
_entity.type
_entity.pdbx_description
1 polymer ?
#
loop_
_entity_poly.entity_id
_entity_poly.type
_entity_poly.pdbx_seq_one_letter_code
_entity_poly.pdbx_strand_id
1 'polypeptide(L)'
;MLTLLREQMAAAGLTNYSTVTMRWEDAIIGQDIEPHDVVIAAFSLGFYDLAAALEKLDAAALRAVYLFWHAGEWRGPGEMALYRAVLGEEAAMRKGYPDYIYPVNILHDAGIYPNVRIYHAGKDTVYESVEEAARTWAARHSPDLEDLTPIREYFDRVLSRNETGGYVETTVRPTAAVWWEKDDR
;
A
#
# COMPACT_ATOMS: atom_id res chain seq x y z
N MET A 1 14.38 2.18 -3.37
CA MET A 1 13.43 3.13 -2.76
C MET A 1 14.13 4.19 -1.91
N LEU A 2 14.80 3.83 -0.80
CA LEU A 2 15.41 4.85 0.09
C LEU A 2 16.48 5.72 -0.59
N THR A 3 17.25 5.18 -1.54
CA THR A 3 18.19 5.98 -2.35
C THR A 3 17.48 7.09 -3.10
N LEU A 4 16.39 6.75 -3.82
CA LEU A 4 15.58 7.74 -4.57
C LEU A 4 14.99 8.80 -3.65
N LEU A 5 14.53 8.41 -2.45
CA LEU A 5 14.03 9.38 -1.47
C LEU A 5 15.12 10.37 -1.04
N ARG A 6 16.33 9.89 -0.74
CA ARG A 6 17.47 10.75 -0.36
C ARG A 6 17.89 11.70 -1.49
N GLU A 7 17.87 11.22 -2.72
CA GLU A 7 18.15 12.06 -3.90
C GLU A 7 17.11 13.16 -4.07
N GLN A 8 15.82 12.83 -3.92
CA GLN A 8 14.73 13.80 -3.98
C GLN A 8 14.77 14.81 -2.83
N MET A 9 15.10 14.36 -1.62
CA MET A 9 15.34 15.22 -0.46
C MET A 9 16.42 16.26 -0.76
N ALA A 10 17.57 15.80 -1.26
CA ALA A 10 18.70 16.66 -1.59
C ALA A 10 18.33 17.67 -2.70
N ALA A 11 17.67 17.20 -3.76
CA ALA A 11 17.21 18.06 -4.85
C ALA A 11 16.19 19.12 -4.39
N ALA A 12 15.35 18.78 -3.41
CA ALA A 12 14.35 19.69 -2.85
C ALA A 12 14.87 20.53 -1.66
N GLY A 13 16.12 20.34 -1.22
CA GLY A 13 16.70 21.02 -0.06
C GLY A 13 16.02 20.68 1.28
N LEU A 14 15.39 19.50 1.39
CA LEU A 14 14.65 19.07 2.57
C LEU A 14 15.57 18.35 3.57
N THR A 15 15.66 18.88 4.79
CA THR A 15 16.53 18.37 5.86
C THR A 15 15.77 18.01 7.15
N ASN A 16 14.45 18.14 7.14
CA ASN A 16 13.57 17.99 8.30
C ASN A 16 13.03 16.57 8.52
N TYR A 17 13.51 15.59 7.77
CA TYR A 17 13.24 14.17 8.01
C TYR A 17 14.48 13.35 7.67
N SER A 18 14.56 12.15 8.25
CA SER A 18 15.67 11.22 8.07
C SER A 18 15.14 9.86 7.61
N THR A 19 16.05 8.99 7.19
CA THR A 19 15.71 7.64 6.72
C THR A 19 16.53 6.62 7.47
N VAL A 20 15.90 5.57 7.96
CA VAL A 20 16.57 4.42 8.57
C VAL A 20 16.42 3.23 7.61
N THR A 21 17.53 2.62 7.21
CA THR A 21 17.52 1.41 6.38
C THR A 21 17.55 0.19 7.31
N MET A 22 16.38 -0.36 7.63
CA MET A 22 16.27 -1.52 8.52
C MET A 22 15.00 -2.32 8.19
N ARG A 23 14.98 -3.61 8.55
CA ARG A 23 13.73 -4.38 8.58
C ARG A 23 12.94 -3.97 9.81
N TRP A 24 11.63 -3.76 9.66
CA TRP A 24 10.79 -3.36 10.79
C TRP A 24 10.79 -4.41 11.91
N GLU A 25 10.89 -5.68 11.52
CA GLU A 25 10.96 -6.83 12.42
C GLU A 25 12.19 -6.77 13.32
N ASP A 26 13.32 -6.28 12.80
CA ASP A 26 14.59 -6.19 13.54
C ASP A 26 14.71 -4.93 14.40
N ALA A 27 13.97 -3.87 14.07
CA ALA A 27 14.10 -2.59 14.74
C ALA A 27 13.65 -2.65 16.22
N ILE A 28 14.46 -2.05 17.10
CA ILE A 28 14.17 -1.94 18.53
C ILE A 28 13.84 -0.48 18.86
N ILE A 29 12.65 -0.25 19.41
CA ILE A 29 12.18 1.08 19.82
C ILE A 29 12.97 1.56 21.04
N GLY A 30 13.42 2.83 21.00
CA GLY A 30 14.30 3.44 22.00
C GLY A 30 15.79 3.06 21.87
N GLN A 31 16.16 2.32 20.83
CA GLN A 31 17.57 2.04 20.48
C GLN A 31 17.87 2.39 19.02
N ASP A 32 17.14 1.76 18.10
CA ASP A 32 17.31 2.01 16.65
C ASP A 32 16.43 3.17 16.18
N ILE A 33 15.25 3.31 16.78
CA ILE A 33 14.24 4.32 16.45
C ILE A 33 13.64 4.83 17.77
N GLU A 34 13.77 6.14 18.03
CA GLU A 34 13.13 6.76 19.18
C GLU A 34 11.59 6.75 19.06
N PRO A 35 10.84 6.78 20.18
CA PRO A 35 9.41 7.06 20.13
C PRO A 35 9.11 8.43 19.50
N HIS A 36 8.02 8.53 18.76
CA HIS A 36 7.57 9.75 18.10
C HIS A 36 6.14 10.10 18.52
N ASP A 37 5.76 11.37 18.38
CA ASP A 37 4.39 11.83 18.66
C ASP A 37 3.34 11.01 17.90
N VAL A 38 3.57 10.82 16.61
CA VAL A 38 2.67 10.10 15.71
C VAL A 38 3.44 9.07 14.92
N VAL A 39 2.93 7.84 14.88
CA VAL A 39 3.46 6.76 14.05
C VAL A 39 2.45 6.42 12.96
N ILE A 40 2.95 6.25 11.73
CA ILE A 40 2.12 5.94 10.57
C ILE A 40 2.65 4.68 9.89
N ALA A 41 1.78 3.69 9.71
CA ALA A 41 2.02 2.53 8.84
C ALA A 41 1.00 2.57 7.71
N ALA A 42 1.45 2.71 6.47
CA ALA A 42 0.56 2.81 5.31
C ALA A 42 0.90 1.75 4.27
N PHE A 43 0.09 0.70 4.21
CA PHE A 43 0.28 -0.44 3.30
C PHE A 43 1.69 -1.07 3.40
N SER A 44 2.28 -1.07 4.60
CA SER A 44 3.69 -1.40 4.81
C SER A 44 3.96 -2.63 5.70
N LEU A 45 2.94 -3.18 6.40
CA LEU A 45 3.15 -4.32 7.31
C LEU A 45 3.04 -5.67 6.58
N GLY A 46 3.94 -6.60 6.93
CA GLY A 46 3.92 -8.01 6.50
C GLY A 46 3.34 -8.96 7.57
N PHE A 47 3.12 -10.24 7.21
CA PHE A 47 2.35 -11.21 8.01
C PHE A 47 3.12 -12.18 8.92
N TYR A 48 4.43 -12.03 9.12
CA TYR A 48 5.11 -13.02 9.97
C TYR A 48 4.57 -12.99 11.40
N ASP A 49 4.40 -11.79 11.98
CA ASP A 49 3.68 -11.58 13.24
C ASP A 49 3.05 -10.19 13.26
N LEU A 50 1.78 -10.11 12.84
CA LEU A 50 1.07 -8.84 12.77
C LEU A 50 0.77 -8.28 14.17
N ALA A 51 0.57 -9.14 15.17
CA ALA A 51 0.33 -8.68 16.54
C ALA A 51 1.56 -7.99 17.11
N ALA A 52 2.73 -8.62 16.99
CA ALA A 52 4.00 -8.01 17.42
C ALA A 52 4.31 -6.74 16.62
N ALA A 53 3.98 -6.68 15.33
CA ALA A 53 4.15 -5.48 14.53
C ALA A 53 3.26 -4.32 15.01
N LEU A 54 1.99 -4.59 15.35
CA LEU A 54 1.05 -3.59 15.88
C LEU A 54 1.45 -3.12 17.28
N GLU A 55 1.89 -4.03 18.15
CA GLU A 55 2.44 -3.69 19.47
C GLU A 55 3.69 -2.81 19.35
N LYS A 56 4.57 -3.11 18.39
CA LYS A 56 5.76 -2.28 18.13
C LYS A 56 5.40 -0.88 17.64
N LEU A 57 4.37 -0.75 16.79
CA LEU A 57 3.86 0.57 16.37
C LEU A 57 3.28 1.34 17.57
N ASP A 58 2.55 0.65 18.44
CA ASP A 58 1.99 1.24 19.66
C ASP A 58 3.09 1.71 20.63
N ALA A 59 4.18 0.95 20.78
CA ALA A 59 5.33 1.33 21.59
C ALA A 59 6.14 2.49 21.00
N ALA A 60 6.16 2.61 19.67
CA ALA A 60 6.83 3.71 18.97
C ALA A 60 6.06 5.03 19.01
N ALA A 61 4.79 5.03 19.42
CA ALA A 61 3.94 6.22 19.45
C ALA A 61 3.76 6.77 20.87
N LEU A 62 3.94 8.08 20.99
CA LEU A 62 3.65 8.83 22.22
C LEU A 62 2.19 9.31 22.28
N ARG A 63 1.58 9.65 21.14
CA ARG A 63 0.23 10.25 21.11
C ARG A 63 -0.75 9.50 20.25
N ALA A 64 -0.36 9.04 19.06
CA ALA A 64 -1.29 8.33 18.17
C ALA A 64 -0.58 7.41 17.17
N VAL A 65 -1.29 6.36 16.76
CA VAL A 65 -0.91 5.51 15.64
C VAL A 65 -1.97 5.58 14.55
N TYR A 66 -1.53 5.69 13.30
CA TYR A 66 -2.38 5.60 12.12
C TYR A 66 -1.93 4.42 11.25
N LEU A 67 -2.85 3.51 11.01
CA LEU A 67 -2.70 2.36 10.13
C LEU A 67 -3.60 2.55 8.91
N PHE A 68 -3.00 2.59 7.72
CA PHE A 68 -3.73 2.53 6.46
C PHE A 68 -3.66 1.13 5.87
N TRP A 69 -4.84 0.58 5.63
CA TRP A 69 -5.03 -0.78 5.15
C TRP A 69 -6.09 -0.82 4.06
N HIS A 70 -6.20 -1.94 3.37
CA HIS A 70 -7.27 -2.12 2.39
C HIS A 70 -8.59 -2.49 3.08
N ALA A 71 -9.70 -2.15 2.43
CA ALA A 71 -11.03 -2.57 2.84
C ALA A 71 -11.70 -3.39 1.73
N GLY A 72 -12.17 -4.60 2.05
CA GLY A 72 -12.77 -5.51 1.07
C GLY A 72 -11.77 -5.98 0.00
N GLU A 73 -12.27 -6.26 -1.21
CA GLU A 73 -11.39 -6.74 -2.29
C GLU A 73 -10.47 -5.63 -2.80
N TRP A 74 -9.16 -5.91 -2.81
CA TRP A 74 -8.15 -4.97 -3.32
C TRP A 74 -8.23 -4.74 -4.83
N ARG A 75 -8.73 -5.73 -5.59
CA ARG A 75 -8.79 -5.67 -7.06
C ARG A 75 -10.24 -5.65 -7.52
N GLY A 76 -10.54 -4.77 -8.47
CA GLY A 76 -11.87 -4.74 -9.09
C GLY A 76 -12.08 -5.92 -10.05
N PRO A 77 -13.33 -6.18 -10.48
CA PRO A 77 -13.65 -7.32 -11.35
C PRO A 77 -12.86 -7.36 -12.66
N GLY A 78 -12.63 -6.20 -13.28
CA GLY A 78 -11.86 -6.10 -14.53
C GLY A 78 -10.38 -6.43 -14.34
N GLU A 79 -9.77 -5.96 -13.27
CA GLU A 79 -8.38 -6.29 -12.93
C GLU A 79 -8.24 -7.76 -12.56
N MET A 80 -9.22 -8.32 -11.82
CA MET A 80 -9.28 -9.75 -11.54
C MET A 80 -9.42 -10.60 -12.81
N ALA A 81 -10.18 -10.15 -13.80
CA ALA A 81 -10.27 -10.82 -15.10
C ALA A 81 -8.92 -10.79 -15.84
N LEU A 82 -8.21 -9.65 -15.82
CA LEU A 82 -6.86 -9.55 -16.39
C LEU A 82 -5.89 -10.50 -15.70
N TYR A 83 -5.88 -10.52 -14.36
CA TYR A 83 -5.03 -11.41 -13.58
C TYR A 83 -5.28 -12.88 -13.91
N ARG A 84 -6.54 -13.29 -14.05
CA ARG A 84 -6.89 -14.65 -14.47
C ARG A 84 -6.42 -14.98 -15.89
N ALA A 85 -6.63 -14.06 -16.83
CA ALA A 85 -6.23 -14.25 -18.22
C ALA A 85 -4.71 -14.41 -18.37
N VAL A 86 -3.93 -13.69 -17.57
CA VAL A 86 -2.47 -13.63 -17.72
C VAL A 86 -1.72 -14.58 -16.79
N LEU A 87 -2.15 -14.71 -15.55
CA LEU A 87 -1.45 -15.50 -14.51
C LEU A 87 -2.12 -16.85 -14.22
N GLY A 88 -3.30 -17.09 -14.78
CA GLY A 88 -4.11 -18.27 -14.52
C GLY A 88 -4.95 -18.18 -13.23
N GLU A 89 -5.89 -19.10 -13.09
CA GLU A 89 -6.88 -19.10 -12.01
C GLU A 89 -6.24 -19.27 -10.62
N GLU A 90 -5.22 -20.13 -10.49
CA GLU A 90 -4.55 -20.39 -9.22
C GLU A 90 -3.78 -19.17 -8.69
N ALA A 91 -3.13 -18.41 -9.58
CA ALA A 91 -2.41 -17.20 -9.19
C ALA A 91 -3.39 -16.07 -8.83
N ALA A 92 -4.52 -15.98 -9.53
CA ALA A 92 -5.57 -15.02 -9.23
C ALA A 92 -6.31 -15.32 -7.90
N MET A 93 -6.40 -16.60 -7.51
CA MET A 93 -7.01 -17.03 -6.26
C MET A 93 -6.12 -16.89 -5.02
N ARG A 94 -4.84 -16.52 -5.18
CA ARG A 94 -3.99 -16.19 -4.03
C ARG A 94 -4.60 -14.98 -3.32
N LYS A 95 -5.37 -15.24 -2.26
CA LYS A 95 -5.98 -14.22 -1.42
C LYS A 95 -4.86 -13.27 -0.98
N GLY A 96 -5.10 -11.98 -1.16
CA GLY A 96 -4.20 -10.94 -0.70
C GLY A 96 -4.13 -10.90 0.82
N TYR A 97 -3.60 -9.80 1.33
CA TYR A 97 -3.66 -9.46 2.75
C TYR A 97 -5.10 -9.63 3.26
N PRO A 98 -5.36 -10.17 4.47
CA PRO A 98 -6.68 -10.09 5.07
C PRO A 98 -7.09 -8.64 5.27
N ASP A 99 -8.38 -8.41 5.11
CA ASP A 99 -9.06 -7.12 5.23
C ASP A 99 -8.73 -6.40 6.56
N TYR A 100 -8.91 -5.07 6.63
CA TYR A 100 -8.62 -4.22 7.79
C TYR A 100 -9.24 -4.73 9.10
N ILE A 101 -10.33 -5.49 9.01
CA ILE A 101 -10.97 -6.07 10.19
C ILE A 101 -10.03 -7.02 10.94
N TYR A 102 -9.08 -7.64 10.23
CA TYR A 102 -8.10 -8.55 10.82
C TYR A 102 -7.14 -7.83 11.80
N PRO A 103 -6.39 -6.78 11.43
CA PRO A 103 -5.63 -6.01 12.40
C PRO A 103 -6.51 -5.34 13.47
N VAL A 104 -7.75 -4.94 13.16
CA VAL A 104 -8.67 -4.37 14.16
C VAL A 104 -9.03 -5.39 15.25
N ASN A 105 -9.29 -6.65 14.89
CA ASN A 105 -9.57 -7.69 15.87
C ASN A 105 -8.35 -7.98 16.77
N ILE A 106 -7.14 -7.96 16.20
CA ILE A 106 -5.90 -8.11 16.98
C ILE A 106 -5.76 -6.97 17.99
N LEU A 107 -5.99 -5.73 17.57
CA LEU A 107 -5.98 -4.56 18.45
C LEU A 107 -7.04 -4.70 19.56
N HIS A 108 -8.25 -5.12 19.20
CA HIS A 108 -9.35 -5.33 20.13
C HIS A 108 -8.98 -6.37 21.20
N ASP A 109 -8.39 -7.50 20.80
CA ASP A 109 -7.94 -8.55 21.74
C ASP A 109 -6.82 -8.07 22.66
N ALA A 110 -6.02 -7.09 22.21
CA ALA A 110 -5.02 -6.40 23.02
C ALA A 110 -5.59 -5.28 23.91
N GLY A 111 -6.92 -5.07 23.90
CA GLY A 111 -7.60 -4.01 24.65
C GLY A 111 -7.45 -2.61 24.06
N ILE A 112 -6.97 -2.49 22.81
CA ILE A 112 -6.92 -1.24 22.06
C ILE A 112 -8.16 -1.19 21.16
N TYR A 113 -8.98 -0.15 21.34
CA TYR A 113 -10.23 0.02 20.58
C TYR A 113 -10.06 1.13 19.54
N PRO A 114 -9.54 0.82 18.33
CA PRO A 114 -9.24 1.85 17.35
C PRO A 114 -10.50 2.42 16.72
N ASN A 115 -10.42 3.68 16.32
CA ASN A 115 -11.34 4.26 15.36
C ASN A 115 -11.06 3.69 13.96
N VAL A 116 -12.12 3.55 13.18
CA VAL A 116 -12.03 3.08 11.79
C VAL A 116 -12.85 3.99 10.90
N ARG A 117 -12.24 4.46 9.82
CA ARG A 117 -12.92 5.16 8.74
C ARG A 117 -12.61 4.50 7.41
N ILE A 118 -13.65 4.04 6.73
CA ILE A 118 -13.53 3.55 5.35
C ILE A 118 -13.78 4.73 4.39
N TYR A 119 -12.88 4.89 3.43
CA TYR A 119 -13.02 5.88 2.36
C TYR A 119 -12.53 5.30 1.04
N HIS A 120 -12.89 5.96 -0.06
CA HIS A 120 -12.49 5.54 -1.40
C HIS A 120 -11.28 6.35 -1.84
N ALA A 121 -10.09 5.74 -1.78
CA ALA A 121 -8.86 6.35 -2.22
C ALA A 121 -8.76 6.26 -3.75
N GLY A 122 -8.85 7.41 -4.42
CA GLY A 122 -8.61 7.54 -5.86
C GLY A 122 -7.12 7.74 -6.14
N LYS A 123 -6.61 7.05 -7.15
CA LYS A 123 -5.27 7.28 -7.71
C LYS A 123 -5.37 7.28 -9.22
N ASP A 124 -4.86 8.35 -9.82
CA ASP A 124 -4.63 8.42 -11.25
C ASP A 124 -3.19 8.01 -11.55
N THR A 125 -3.04 7.07 -12.48
CA THR A 125 -1.74 6.75 -13.08
C THR A 125 -1.78 7.19 -14.53
N VAL A 126 -0.82 8.03 -14.90
CA VAL A 126 -0.72 8.58 -16.26
C VAL A 126 0.33 7.81 -17.03
N TYR A 127 -0.04 7.44 -18.25
CA TYR A 127 0.76 6.69 -19.20
C TYR A 127 0.87 7.48 -20.51
N GLU A 128 1.99 7.30 -21.20
CA GLU A 128 2.23 7.86 -22.54
C GLU A 128 1.40 7.14 -23.60
N SER A 129 1.12 5.85 -23.39
CA SER A 129 0.35 5.00 -24.32
C SER A 129 -0.22 3.74 -23.64
N VAL A 130 -1.19 3.09 -24.30
CA VAL A 130 -1.68 1.76 -23.91
C VAL A 130 -0.53 0.74 -23.85
N GLU A 131 0.39 0.78 -24.82
CA GLU A 131 1.61 -0.05 -24.83
C GLU A 131 2.48 0.15 -23.60
N GLU A 132 2.66 1.40 -23.16
CA GLU A 132 3.48 1.71 -22.00
C GLU A 132 2.80 1.24 -20.71
N ALA A 133 1.49 1.43 -20.59
CA ALA A 133 0.70 0.85 -19.50
C ALA A 133 0.83 -0.69 -19.45
N ALA A 134 0.70 -1.35 -20.60
CA ALA A 134 0.80 -2.80 -20.69
C ALA A 134 2.19 -3.34 -20.32
N ARG A 135 3.26 -2.72 -20.82
CA ARG A 135 4.63 -3.07 -20.44
C ARG A 135 4.90 -2.84 -18.96
N THR A 136 4.43 -1.72 -18.40
CA THR A 136 4.58 -1.41 -16.98
C THR A 136 3.86 -2.43 -16.10
N TRP A 137 2.67 -2.89 -16.50
CA TRP A 137 1.97 -3.96 -15.81
C TRP A 137 2.70 -5.30 -15.91
N ALA A 138 3.17 -5.68 -17.11
CA ALA A 138 3.88 -6.93 -17.33
C ALA A 138 5.18 -6.98 -16.52
N ALA A 139 5.99 -5.93 -16.57
CA ALA A 139 7.23 -5.83 -15.80
C ALA A 139 7.02 -6.02 -14.29
N ARG A 140 5.85 -5.64 -13.77
CA ARG A 140 5.51 -5.77 -12.35
C ARG A 140 5.01 -7.16 -11.96
N HIS A 141 4.25 -7.83 -12.82
CA HIS A 141 3.50 -9.05 -12.45
C HIS A 141 3.93 -10.31 -13.19
N SER A 142 4.45 -10.17 -14.40
CA SER A 142 4.88 -11.28 -15.27
C SER A 142 5.94 -10.77 -16.26
N PRO A 143 7.19 -10.54 -15.79
CA PRO A 143 8.24 -9.92 -16.61
C PRO A 143 8.65 -10.79 -17.81
N ASP A 144 8.43 -12.09 -17.72
CA ASP A 144 8.77 -13.07 -18.77
C ASP A 144 7.61 -13.32 -19.76
N LEU A 145 6.52 -12.54 -19.67
CA LEU A 145 5.36 -12.71 -20.54
C LEU A 145 5.66 -12.18 -21.95
N GLU A 146 5.59 -13.06 -22.95
CA GLU A 146 5.83 -12.71 -24.35
C GLU A 146 4.61 -12.07 -25.02
N ASP A 147 3.39 -12.57 -24.75
CA ASP A 147 2.16 -12.05 -25.33
C ASP A 147 1.48 -11.03 -24.40
N LEU A 148 1.62 -9.75 -24.75
CA LEU A 148 0.99 -8.64 -24.03
C LEU A 148 -0.44 -8.34 -24.50
N THR A 149 -0.98 -9.06 -25.48
CA THR A 149 -2.30 -8.76 -26.08
C THR A 149 -3.43 -8.66 -25.05
N PRO A 150 -3.58 -9.61 -24.09
CA PRO A 150 -4.64 -9.51 -23.08
C PRO A 150 -4.51 -8.28 -22.17
N ILE A 151 -3.27 -7.86 -21.89
CA ILE A 151 -2.97 -6.68 -21.08
C ILE A 151 -3.29 -5.40 -21.85
N ARG A 152 -2.91 -5.35 -23.14
CA ARG A 152 -3.22 -4.21 -24.03
C ARG A 152 -4.71 -4.01 -24.19
N GLU A 153 -5.47 -5.08 -24.43
CA GLU A 153 -6.95 -5.03 -24.53
C GLU A 153 -7.62 -4.58 -23.23
N TYR A 154 -7.04 -4.92 -22.08
CA TYR A 154 -7.50 -4.40 -20.80
C TYR A 154 -7.28 -2.89 -20.72
N PHE A 155 -6.06 -2.41 -20.96
CA PHE A 155 -5.72 -1.00 -20.85
C PHE A 155 -6.42 -0.12 -21.90
N ASP A 156 -6.63 -0.62 -23.11
CA ASP A 156 -7.40 0.09 -24.14
C ASP A 156 -8.83 0.41 -23.68
N ARG A 157 -9.43 -0.49 -22.88
CA ARG A 157 -10.78 -0.32 -22.33
C ARG A 157 -10.85 0.58 -21.10
N VAL A 158 -9.84 0.52 -20.22
CA VAL A 158 -9.90 1.21 -18.91
C VAL A 158 -9.22 2.57 -18.89
N LEU A 159 -8.32 2.84 -19.85
CA LEU A 159 -7.66 4.13 -19.95
C LEU A 159 -8.59 5.19 -20.56
N SER A 160 -8.63 6.35 -19.91
CA SER A 160 -9.27 7.55 -20.43
C SER A 160 -8.21 8.56 -20.89
N ARG A 161 -8.60 9.59 -21.65
CA ARG A 161 -7.67 10.69 -21.98
C ARG A 161 -7.90 11.87 -21.05
N ASN A 162 -6.83 12.43 -20.51
CA ASN A 162 -6.89 13.71 -19.80
C ASN A 162 -6.81 14.91 -20.76
N GLU A 163 -6.92 16.12 -20.21
CA GLU A 163 -6.89 17.38 -20.97
C GLU A 163 -5.58 17.61 -21.72
N THR A 164 -4.47 17.03 -21.27
CA THR A 164 -3.17 17.12 -21.93
C THR A 164 -2.93 16.00 -22.96
N GLY A 165 -3.92 15.13 -23.16
CA GLY A 165 -3.89 14.03 -24.13
C GLY A 165 -3.22 12.75 -23.64
N GLY A 166 -2.74 12.71 -22.38
CA GLY A 166 -2.19 11.51 -21.74
C GLY A 166 -3.25 10.47 -21.40
N TYR A 167 -2.85 9.19 -21.38
CA TYR A 167 -3.74 8.09 -21.02
C TYR A 167 -3.76 7.92 -19.49
N VAL A 168 -4.94 7.88 -18.88
CA VAL A 168 -5.12 7.86 -17.44
C VAL A 168 -5.91 6.63 -17.02
N GLU A 169 -5.30 5.84 -16.14
CA GLU A 169 -5.98 4.82 -15.36
C GLU A 169 -6.41 5.42 -14.02
N THR A 170 -7.71 5.62 -13.83
CA THR A 170 -8.26 6.01 -12.53
C THR A 170 -8.61 4.77 -11.73
N THR A 171 -7.86 4.54 -10.66
CA THR A 171 -8.08 3.44 -9.73
C THR A 171 -8.71 3.94 -8.46
N VAL A 172 -9.84 3.36 -8.07
CA VAL A 172 -10.47 3.64 -6.77
C VAL A 172 -10.38 2.38 -5.90
N ARG A 173 -9.85 2.53 -4.68
CA ARG A 173 -9.73 1.45 -3.71
C ARG A 173 -10.45 1.81 -2.41
N PRO A 174 -11.31 0.95 -1.87
CA PRO A 174 -11.77 1.11 -0.50
C PRO A 174 -10.57 0.93 0.44
N THR A 175 -10.35 1.93 1.27
CA THR A 175 -9.20 2.04 2.17
C THR A 175 -9.72 2.29 3.57
N ALA A 176 -9.17 1.56 4.54
CA ALA A 176 -9.38 1.80 5.94
C ALA A 176 -8.27 2.71 6.48
N ALA A 177 -8.65 3.83 7.06
CA ALA A 177 -7.84 4.53 8.05
C ALA A 177 -8.26 3.99 9.43
N VAL A 178 -7.35 3.30 10.10
CA VAL A 178 -7.51 2.77 11.45
C VAL A 178 -6.57 3.56 12.36
N TRP A 179 -7.07 4.12 13.45
CA TRP A 179 -6.22 4.90 14.36
C TRP A 179 -6.65 4.79 15.81
N TRP A 180 -5.68 4.91 16.71
CA TRP A 180 -5.93 5.01 18.14
C TRP A 180 -5.01 6.06 18.75
N GLU A 181 -5.53 6.70 19.78
CA GLU A 181 -4.79 7.67 20.58
C GLU A 181 -4.25 6.96 21.82
N LYS A 182 -3.07 7.37 22.26
CA LYS A 182 -2.49 6.94 23.52
C LYS A 182 -3.15 7.79 24.60
N ASP A 183 -3.80 7.15 25.56
CA ASP A 183 -4.23 7.87 26.77
C ASP A 183 -3.00 8.51 27.43
N ASP A 184 -3.16 9.70 28.02
CA ASP A 184 -2.16 10.34 28.87
C ASP A 184 -1.85 9.39 30.06
N ARG A 185 -0.88 8.48 29.88
CA ARG A 185 -0.32 7.65 30.95
C ARG A 185 0.81 8.37 31.65
#